data_AF-A0A7X6XTS0-F1
#
_entry.id   AF-A0A7X6XTS0-F1
#
_cell.length_a   1.000
_cell.length_b   1.000
_cell.length_c   1.000
_cell.angle_alpha   90.00
_cell.angle_beta   90.00
_cell.angle_gamma   90.00
#
_symmetry.space_group_name_H-M   'P 1'
#
loop_
_entity.id
_entity.type
_entity.pdbx_description
1 polymer ?
#
loop_
_entity_poly.entity_id
_entity_poly.type
_entity_poly.pdbx_seq_one_letter_code
_entity_poly.pdbx_strand_id
1 'polypeptide(L)'
;YKPQVILMDGSLVRYKIEAASEWEELCRTAAMEGTAVVGVVEGISTRAISSAMKNKLPVDLLNASDWEMLFGILDVGEVLEMSPGLFKDGFFTCFMRSSYDPLPIGLDLLEEQKGYMCMAQDLIFTLTPKNGRGIPVWLDIIDSKVRITDDLIDRMLRTYLGQDYFEFMVPKRERRSKLW
;
A
#
# COMPACT_ATOMS: atom_id res chain seq x y z
N TYR A 1 -16.03 8.44 -18.90
CA TYR A 1 -15.63 9.26 -17.74
C TYR A 1 -14.11 9.42 -17.80
N LYS A 2 -13.55 10.60 -17.48
CA LYS A 2 -12.10 10.88 -17.55
C LYS A 2 -11.63 11.40 -16.20
N PRO A 3 -11.23 10.52 -15.27
CA PRO A 3 -10.77 10.93 -13.94
C PRO A 3 -9.43 11.67 -14.06
N GLN A 4 -9.20 12.66 -13.20
CA GLN A 4 -7.88 13.29 -13.09
C GLN A 4 -6.90 12.43 -12.28
N VAL A 5 -7.42 11.65 -11.32
CA VAL A 5 -6.63 10.80 -10.43
C VAL A 5 -7.33 9.47 -10.23
N ILE A 6 -6.55 8.39 -10.23
CA ILE A 6 -6.93 7.06 -9.77
C ILE A 6 -6.06 6.75 -8.56
N LEU A 7 -6.67 6.56 -7.39
CA LEU A 7 -5.97 6.06 -6.21
C LEU A 7 -6.11 4.54 -6.16
N MET A 8 -4.98 3.86 -6.05
CA MET A 8 -4.86 2.42 -5.94
C MET A 8 -4.50 2.07 -4.50
N ASP A 9 -5.16 1.07 -3.93
CA ASP A 9 -4.82 0.60 -2.60
C ASP A 9 -3.55 -0.26 -2.65
N GLY A 10 -2.54 0.13 -1.89
CA GLY A 10 -1.25 -0.53 -1.84
C GLY A 10 -0.24 -0.09 -2.90
N SER A 11 0.91 -0.74 -2.85
CA SER A 11 2.09 -0.39 -3.67
C SER A 11 1.88 -0.73 -5.14
N LEU A 12 2.16 0.22 -6.04
CA LEU A 12 2.00 0.03 -7.49
C LEU A 12 2.85 -1.11 -8.07
N VAL A 13 3.98 -1.41 -7.41
CA VAL A 13 4.85 -2.56 -7.73
C VAL A 13 4.08 -3.87 -7.78
N ARG A 14 3.07 -4.05 -6.92
CA ARG A 14 2.30 -5.29 -6.85
C ARG A 14 1.51 -5.52 -8.14
N TYR A 15 0.89 -4.48 -8.69
CA TYR A 15 0.17 -4.55 -9.96
C TYR A 15 1.11 -4.84 -11.13
N LYS A 16 2.29 -4.22 -11.14
CA LYS A 16 3.34 -4.48 -12.14
C LYS A 16 3.79 -5.95 -12.15
N ILE A 17 3.79 -6.62 -10.99
CA ILE A 17 4.23 -8.02 -10.86
C ILE A 17 3.08 -9.00 -11.10
N GLU A 18 1.94 -8.78 -10.46
CA GLU A 18 0.82 -9.75 -10.42
C GLU A 18 -0.14 -9.62 -11.61
N ALA A 19 -0.18 -8.46 -12.28
CA ALA A 19 -1.11 -8.15 -13.36
C ALA A 19 -0.43 -7.31 -14.46
N ALA A 20 0.74 -7.76 -14.94
CA ALA A 20 1.61 -6.98 -15.82
C ALA A 20 0.91 -6.45 -17.09
N SER A 21 0.08 -7.28 -17.74
CA SER A 21 -0.62 -6.89 -18.98
C SER A 21 -1.66 -5.79 -18.73
N GLU A 22 -2.50 -5.98 -17.71
CA GLU A 22 -3.53 -5.03 -17.31
C GLU A 22 -2.91 -3.74 -16.76
N TRP A 23 -1.79 -3.86 -16.04
CA TRP A 23 -0.99 -2.75 -15.56
C TRP A 23 -0.44 -1.90 -16.70
N GLU A 24 0.15 -2.52 -17.73
CA GLU A 24 0.64 -1.81 -18.91
C GLU A 24 -0.47 -1.10 -19.67
N GLU A 25 -1.65 -1.72 -19.80
CA GLU A 25 -2.82 -1.10 -20.40
C GLU A 25 -3.31 0.10 -19.58
N LEU A 26 -3.42 -0.04 -18.26
CA LEU A 26 -3.80 1.04 -17.35
C LEU A 26 -2.83 2.22 -17.47
N CYS A 27 -1.52 1.97 -17.39
CA CYS A 27 -0.50 3.01 -17.47
C CYS A 27 -0.58 3.77 -18.79
N ARG A 28 -0.75 3.04 -19.91
CA ARG A 28 -0.86 3.63 -21.25
C ARG A 28 -2.10 4.50 -21.39
N THR A 29 -3.26 3.98 -21.00
CA THR A 29 -4.53 4.73 -21.07
C THR A 29 -4.49 5.94 -20.14
N ALA A 30 -3.96 5.80 -18.92
CA ALA A 30 -3.82 6.89 -17.97
C ALA A 30 -2.89 7.99 -18.50
N ALA A 31 -1.76 7.62 -19.11
CA ALA A 31 -0.85 8.57 -19.74
C ALA A 31 -1.50 9.31 -20.92
N MET A 32 -2.24 8.61 -21.78
CA MET A 32 -2.96 9.23 -22.90
C MET A 32 -4.05 10.21 -22.46
N GLU A 33 -4.71 9.93 -21.34
CA GLU A 33 -5.83 10.73 -20.82
C GLU A 33 -5.40 11.81 -19.82
N GLY A 34 -4.11 11.88 -19.46
CA GLY A 34 -3.60 12.81 -18.46
C GLY A 34 -4.09 12.49 -17.04
N THR A 35 -4.35 11.21 -16.75
CA THR A 35 -4.80 10.72 -15.45
C THR A 35 -3.61 10.27 -14.62
N ALA A 36 -3.47 10.79 -13.40
CA ALA A 36 -2.45 10.32 -12.45
C ALA A 36 -2.86 8.97 -11.82
N VAL A 37 -1.96 7.99 -11.80
CA VAL A 37 -2.15 6.73 -11.07
C VAL A 37 -1.29 6.77 -9.81
N VAL A 38 -1.94 6.73 -8.65
CA VAL A 38 -1.29 6.92 -7.35
C VAL A 38 -1.55 5.71 -6.47
N GLY A 39 -0.51 4.98 -6.08
CA GLY A 39 -0.60 3.95 -5.05
C GLY A 39 -0.56 4.57 -3.66
N VAL A 40 -1.47 4.18 -2.78
CA VAL A 40 -1.53 4.61 -1.38
C VAL A 40 -1.19 3.42 -0.50
N VAL A 41 -0.06 3.47 0.19
CA VAL A 41 0.54 2.32 0.89
C VAL A 41 0.49 2.53 2.38
N GLU A 42 -0.26 1.70 3.09
CA GLU A 42 -0.11 1.53 4.54
C GLU A 42 1.00 0.52 4.85
N GLY A 43 1.61 0.62 6.04
CA GLY A 43 2.41 -0.47 6.59
C GLY A 43 3.73 -0.65 5.83
N ILE A 44 4.46 0.45 5.66
CA ILE A 44 5.71 0.51 4.90
C ILE A 44 6.81 -0.31 5.59
N SER A 45 6.89 -1.60 5.24
CA SER A 45 7.84 -2.56 5.81
C SER A 45 9.19 -2.64 5.07
N THR A 46 9.37 -1.84 4.02
CA THR A 46 10.64 -1.71 3.29
C THR A 46 11.76 -1.15 4.19
N ARG A 47 13.01 -1.19 3.72
CA ARG A 47 14.20 -0.81 4.50
C ARG A 47 15.10 0.16 3.74
N ALA A 48 14.52 1.05 2.94
CA ALA A 48 15.32 1.88 2.06
C ALA A 48 16.07 2.97 2.80
N ILE A 49 15.46 3.55 3.83
CA ILE A 49 16.08 4.59 4.66
C ILE A 49 17.25 4.00 5.44
N SER A 50 17.04 2.87 6.12
CA SER A 50 18.09 2.19 6.88
C SER A 50 19.22 1.68 5.98
N SER A 51 18.90 1.14 4.79
CA SER A 51 19.89 0.75 3.78
C SER A 51 20.72 1.93 3.27
N ALA A 52 20.07 3.06 2.94
CA ALA A 52 20.74 4.25 2.44
C ALA A 52 21.65 4.91 3.51
N MET A 53 21.28 4.79 4.78
CA MET A 53 22.02 5.37 5.92
C MET A 53 22.88 4.36 6.69
N LYS A 54 23.11 3.16 6.18
CA LYS A 54 23.80 2.05 6.89
C LYS A 54 25.13 2.42 7.56
N ASN A 55 25.87 3.39 7.01
CA ASN A 55 27.16 3.81 7.54
C ASN A 55 27.06 4.90 8.64
N LYS A 56 25.86 5.41 8.89
CA LYS A 56 25.57 6.50 9.83
C LYS A 56 24.65 6.08 10.98
N LEU A 57 24.05 4.89 10.88
CA LEU A 57 23.10 4.39 11.85
C LEU A 57 23.77 3.52 12.92
N PRO A 58 23.30 3.60 14.18
CA PRO A 58 23.59 2.59 15.19
C PRO A 58 23.22 1.18 14.71
N VAL A 59 23.91 0.16 15.24
CA VAL A 59 23.72 -1.25 14.84
C VAL A 59 22.26 -1.69 14.95
N ASP A 60 21.56 -1.24 15.99
CA ASP A 60 20.15 -1.61 16.25
C ASP A 60 19.18 -1.07 15.18
N LEU A 61 19.56 -0.03 14.44
CA LEU A 61 18.74 0.60 13.39
C LEU A 61 19.09 0.13 11.98
N LEU A 62 20.13 -0.69 11.81
CA LEU A 62 20.58 -1.14 10.47
C LEU A 62 19.54 -1.97 9.73
N ASN A 63 18.63 -2.61 10.45
CA ASN A 63 17.57 -3.45 9.89
C ASN A 63 16.16 -2.90 10.13
N ALA A 64 16.06 -1.66 10.63
CA ALA A 64 14.78 -1.02 10.88
C ALA A 64 14.02 -0.84 9.56
N SER A 65 12.72 -1.12 9.58
CA SER A 65 11.81 -0.80 8.50
C SER A 65 11.60 0.72 8.39
N ASP A 66 11.19 1.19 7.22
CA ASP A 66 11.03 2.62 6.95
C ASP A 66 9.97 3.25 7.85
N TRP A 67 8.89 2.52 8.20
CA TRP A 67 7.93 3.00 9.20
C TRP A 67 8.55 3.16 10.59
N GLU A 68 9.45 2.27 11.01
CA GLU A 68 10.15 2.35 12.31
C GLU A 68 11.10 3.55 12.33
N MET A 69 11.79 3.78 11.21
CA MET A 69 12.70 4.91 11.03
C MET A 69 11.98 6.26 11.06
N LEU A 70 10.71 6.31 10.64
CA LEU A 70 9.93 7.54 10.49
C LEU A 70 8.85 7.73 11.58
N PHE A 71 8.70 6.79 12.50
CA PHE A 71 7.66 6.82 13.52
C PHE A 71 7.71 8.10 14.34
N GLY A 72 6.69 8.95 14.21
CA GLY A 72 6.59 10.24 14.92
C GLY A 72 7.63 11.28 14.52
N ILE A 73 8.39 11.06 13.43
CA ILE A 73 9.41 12.00 12.96
C ILE A 73 8.80 13.11 12.10
N LEU A 74 7.88 12.75 11.21
CA LEU A 74 7.24 13.71 10.30
C LEU A 74 6.19 14.54 11.04
N ASP A 75 6.13 15.84 10.74
CA ASP A 75 5.02 16.70 11.12
C ASP A 75 3.77 16.36 10.29
N VAL A 76 2.58 16.72 10.79
CA VAL A 76 1.33 16.48 10.06
C VAL A 76 1.27 17.34 8.80
N GLY A 77 1.14 16.70 7.65
CA GLY A 77 1.24 17.30 6.32
C GLY A 77 2.65 17.27 5.73
N GLU A 78 3.66 16.87 6.51
CA GLU A 78 5.04 16.76 6.02
C GLU A 78 5.22 15.52 5.14
N VAL A 79 6.10 15.65 4.16
CA VAL A 79 6.43 14.63 3.19
C VAL A 79 7.95 14.48 3.07
N LEU A 80 8.41 13.23 3.07
CA LEU A 80 9.77 12.84 2.69
C LEU A 80 9.75 12.22 1.29
N GLU A 81 10.24 12.95 0.30
CA GLU A 81 10.38 12.44 -1.06
C GLU A 81 11.65 11.61 -1.21
N MET A 82 11.53 10.41 -1.78
CA MET A 82 12.67 9.54 -2.05
C MET A 82 13.32 9.92 -3.38
N SER A 83 14.65 9.93 -3.42
CA SER A 83 15.35 10.16 -4.68
C SER A 83 15.02 9.04 -5.70
N PRO A 84 14.82 9.38 -6.98
CA PRO A 84 14.57 8.39 -8.03
C PRO A 84 15.63 7.29 -8.04
N GLY A 85 15.22 6.04 -8.29
CA GLY A 85 16.10 4.87 -8.33
C GLY A 85 16.60 4.37 -6.97
N LEU A 86 16.33 5.06 -5.86
CA LEU A 86 16.76 4.63 -4.53
C LEU A 86 15.80 3.63 -3.86
N PHE A 87 14.54 3.59 -4.33
CA PHE A 87 13.47 2.82 -3.68
C PHE A 87 12.87 1.72 -4.56
N LYS A 88 12.21 2.11 -5.65
CA LYS A 88 11.46 1.24 -6.54
C LYS A 88 11.76 1.64 -7.97
N ASP A 89 12.30 0.70 -8.76
CA ASP A 89 12.70 0.98 -10.14
C ASP A 89 11.48 1.29 -11.04
N GLY A 90 11.51 2.44 -11.70
CA GLY A 90 10.40 3.00 -12.49
C GLY A 90 9.27 3.64 -11.67
N PHE A 91 9.47 3.88 -10.37
CA PHE A 91 8.50 4.55 -9.51
C PHE A 91 9.12 5.72 -8.76
N PHE A 92 8.31 6.76 -8.57
CA PHE A 92 8.59 7.87 -7.69
C PHE A 92 7.78 7.71 -6.41
N THR A 93 8.46 7.60 -5.27
CA THR A 93 7.81 7.33 -3.98
C THR A 93 8.10 8.44 -2.98
N CYS A 94 7.11 8.78 -2.17
CA CYS A 94 7.31 9.59 -0.97
C CYS A 94 6.63 8.97 0.25
N PHE A 95 7.10 9.35 1.44
CA PHE A 95 6.46 9.04 2.70
C PHE A 95 5.78 10.28 3.25
N MET A 96 4.56 10.17 3.75
CA MET A 96 3.76 11.29 4.18
C MET A 96 3.09 11.00 5.51
N ARG A 97 2.99 12.01 6.38
CA ARG A 97 2.12 11.94 7.56
C ARG A 97 0.85 12.76 7.33
N SER A 98 -0.19 12.11 6.84
CA SER A 98 -1.45 12.75 6.43
C SER A 98 -2.48 12.92 7.56
N SER A 99 -2.21 12.40 8.76
CA SER A 99 -3.11 12.45 9.92
C SER A 99 -2.34 12.60 11.23
N TYR A 100 -3.02 12.65 12.37
CA TYR A 100 -2.37 12.64 13.69
C TYR A 100 -1.74 11.29 14.06
N ASP A 101 -2.04 10.22 13.33
CA ASP A 101 -1.33 8.95 13.50
C ASP A 101 0.20 9.16 13.33
N PRO A 102 1.04 8.67 14.25
CA PRO A 102 2.49 8.77 14.13
C PRO A 102 3.08 7.93 12.99
N LEU A 103 2.33 6.98 12.44
CA LEU A 103 2.76 6.14 11.33
C LEU A 103 2.64 6.91 9.99
N PRO A 104 3.71 6.93 9.17
CA PRO A 104 3.62 7.47 7.83
C PRO A 104 2.88 6.50 6.88
N ILE A 105 2.34 7.06 5.82
CA ILE A 105 1.87 6.34 4.64
C ILE A 105 2.84 6.54 3.48
N GLY A 106 2.87 5.61 2.53
CA GLY A 106 3.64 5.71 1.30
C GLY A 106 2.75 6.14 0.15
N LEU A 107 3.26 6.99 -0.73
CA LEU A 107 2.63 7.30 -2.01
C LEU A 107 3.57 6.88 -3.14
N ASP A 108 3.06 6.09 -4.08
CA ASP A 108 3.80 5.67 -5.27
C ASP A 108 3.16 6.29 -6.52
N LEU A 109 3.98 6.87 -7.39
CA LEU A 109 3.61 7.24 -8.75
C LEU A 109 4.57 6.56 -9.73
N LEU A 110 4.17 6.45 -10.99
CA LEU A 110 5.12 6.20 -12.09
C LEU A 110 6.14 7.34 -12.16
N GLU A 111 7.38 7.04 -12.51
CA GLU A 111 8.43 8.06 -12.60
C GLU A 111 8.10 9.15 -13.64
N GLU A 112 7.46 8.76 -14.74
CA GLU A 112 6.96 9.66 -15.78
C GLU A 112 5.83 10.58 -15.26
N GLN A 113 5.16 10.19 -14.18
CA GLN A 113 4.05 10.93 -13.56
C GLN A 113 4.49 11.77 -12.36
N LYS A 114 5.79 11.89 -12.05
CA LYS A 114 6.29 12.65 -10.90
C LYS A 114 5.75 14.08 -10.79
N GLY A 115 5.40 14.72 -11.91
CA GLY A 115 4.81 16.06 -11.93
C GLY A 115 3.45 16.16 -11.23
N TYR A 116 2.76 15.04 -11.04
CA TYR A 116 1.48 14.96 -10.32
C TYR A 116 1.64 14.74 -8.81
N MET A 117 2.87 14.58 -8.31
CA MET A 117 3.10 14.20 -6.91
C MET A 117 2.51 15.21 -5.92
N CYS A 118 2.77 16.51 -6.11
CA CYS A 118 2.24 17.56 -5.23
C CYS A 118 0.69 17.55 -5.19
N MET A 119 0.04 17.41 -6.35
CA MET A 119 -1.42 17.25 -6.43
C MET A 119 -1.90 16.00 -5.69
N ALA A 120 -1.17 14.88 -5.80
CA ALA A 120 -1.51 13.66 -5.09
C ALA A 120 -1.39 13.83 -3.57
N GLN A 121 -0.32 14.45 -3.09
CA GLN A 121 -0.10 14.75 -1.66
C GLN A 121 -1.24 15.62 -1.11
N ASP A 122 -1.57 16.71 -1.80
CA ASP A 122 -2.66 17.63 -1.41
C ASP A 122 -4.02 16.92 -1.37
N LEU A 123 -4.30 16.10 -2.38
CA LEU A 123 -5.54 15.34 -2.46
C LEU A 123 -5.65 14.33 -1.32
N ILE A 124 -4.58 13.56 -1.07
CA ILE A 124 -4.54 12.57 0.01
C ILE A 124 -4.73 13.26 1.36
N PHE A 125 -3.99 14.35 1.63
CA PHE A 125 -4.14 15.11 2.86
C PHE A 125 -5.58 15.61 3.07
N THR A 126 -6.19 16.14 2.01
CA THR A 126 -7.55 16.69 2.06
C THR A 126 -8.61 15.62 2.33
N LEU A 127 -8.43 14.42 1.79
CA LEU A 127 -9.39 13.32 1.93
C LEU A 127 -9.17 12.45 3.17
N THR A 128 -8.03 12.60 3.85
CA THR A 128 -7.69 11.83 5.05
C THR A 128 -8.30 12.46 6.32
N PRO A 129 -9.00 11.68 7.16
CA PRO A 129 -9.45 12.15 8.46
C PRO A 129 -8.28 12.47 9.38
N LYS A 130 -8.34 13.60 10.07
CA LYS A 130 -7.31 14.01 11.02
C LYS A 130 -7.02 12.96 12.10
N ASN A 131 -8.04 12.28 12.60
CA ASN A 131 -7.92 11.23 13.63
C ASN A 131 -7.94 9.81 13.04
N GLY A 132 -7.74 9.67 11.73
CA GLY A 132 -7.64 8.36 11.06
C GLY A 132 -6.22 7.81 11.08
N ARG A 133 -6.02 6.68 10.40
CA ARG A 133 -4.74 5.96 10.23
C ARG A 133 -3.84 6.52 9.12
N GLY A 134 -4.11 7.74 8.65
CA GLY A 134 -3.42 8.33 7.49
C GLY A 134 -4.02 8.01 6.11
N ILE A 135 -5.00 7.11 6.00
CA ILE A 135 -5.61 6.72 4.72
C ILE A 135 -6.91 7.50 4.45
N PRO A 136 -7.17 7.92 3.19
CA PRO A 136 -8.45 8.49 2.79
C PRO A 136 -9.64 7.58 3.14
N VAL A 137 -10.71 8.13 3.73
CA VAL A 137 -11.88 7.37 4.23
C VAL A 137 -12.45 6.41 3.19
N TRP A 138 -12.51 6.85 1.94
CA TRP A 138 -13.18 6.08 0.91
C TRP A 138 -12.37 4.83 0.52
N LEU A 139 -11.04 4.85 0.64
CA LEU A 139 -10.22 3.65 0.42
C LEU A 139 -10.53 2.60 1.49
N ASP A 140 -10.67 3.01 2.76
CA ASP A 140 -11.10 2.13 3.85
C ASP A 140 -12.49 1.53 3.60
N ILE A 141 -13.42 2.35 3.11
CA ILE A 141 -14.78 1.88 2.78
C ILE A 141 -14.72 0.84 1.65
N ILE A 142 -13.90 1.05 0.63
CA ILE A 142 -13.78 0.10 -0.49
C ILE A 142 -13.08 -1.18 -0.03
N ASP A 143 -11.95 -1.10 0.67
CA ASP A 143 -11.23 -2.26 1.20
C ASP A 143 -12.17 -3.16 2.02
N SER A 144 -12.93 -2.58 2.95
CA SER A 144 -13.88 -3.34 3.76
C SER A 144 -14.98 -4.06 2.96
N LYS A 145 -15.33 -3.56 1.77
CA LYS A 145 -16.35 -4.15 0.89
C LYS A 145 -15.81 -5.20 -0.07
N VAL A 146 -14.55 -5.07 -0.50
CA VAL A 146 -13.92 -6.01 -1.44
C VAL A 146 -13.19 -7.14 -0.75
N ARG A 147 -12.91 -6.99 0.55
CA ARG A 147 -12.24 -8.01 1.36
C ARG A 147 -12.96 -9.36 1.27
N ILE A 148 -12.25 -10.35 0.72
CA ILE A 148 -12.70 -11.73 0.71
C ILE A 148 -12.60 -12.24 2.15
N THR A 149 -13.74 -12.45 2.78
CA THR A 149 -13.83 -12.98 4.14
C THR A 149 -13.52 -14.47 4.18
N ASP A 150 -12.98 -14.97 5.29
CA ASP A 150 -12.74 -16.39 5.51
C ASP A 150 -14.01 -17.23 5.27
N ASP A 151 -15.18 -16.74 5.71
CA ASP A 151 -16.48 -17.37 5.44
C ASP A 151 -16.79 -17.56 3.95
N LEU A 152 -16.38 -16.60 3.12
CA LEU A 152 -16.58 -16.66 1.67
C LEU A 152 -15.63 -17.68 1.04
N ILE A 153 -14.36 -17.68 1.45
CA ILE A 153 -13.36 -18.68 1.02
C ILE A 153 -13.84 -20.07 1.42
N ASP A 154 -14.25 -20.26 2.67
CA ASP A 154 -14.75 -21.53 3.19
C ASP A 154 -15.95 -22.02 2.38
N ARG A 155 -16.91 -21.16 2.08
CA ARG A 155 -18.06 -21.52 1.23
C ARG A 155 -17.64 -21.89 -0.17
N MET A 156 -16.73 -21.14 -0.79
CA MET A 156 -16.23 -21.46 -2.13
C MET A 156 -15.49 -22.81 -2.13
N LEU A 157 -14.57 -23.03 -1.21
CA LEU A 157 -13.81 -24.28 -1.12
C LEU A 157 -14.75 -25.47 -0.87
N ARG A 158 -15.72 -25.36 0.06
CA ARG A 158 -16.70 -26.42 0.31
C ARG A 158 -17.57 -26.72 -0.91
N THR A 159 -17.96 -25.70 -1.65
CA THR A 159 -18.85 -25.84 -2.83
C THR A 159 -18.11 -26.46 -4.01
N TYR A 160 -16.87 -26.05 -4.27
CA TYR A 160 -16.13 -26.45 -5.48
C TYR A 160 -15.18 -27.63 -5.28
N LEU A 161 -14.59 -27.82 -4.09
CA LEU A 161 -13.70 -28.96 -3.79
C LEU A 161 -14.42 -30.10 -3.07
N GLY A 162 -15.61 -29.85 -2.52
CA GLY A 162 -16.34 -30.82 -1.69
C GLY A 162 -15.80 -30.87 -0.25
N GLN A 163 -16.66 -31.36 0.65
CA GLN A 163 -16.39 -31.36 2.10
C GLN A 163 -15.13 -32.16 2.47
N ASP A 164 -14.88 -33.27 1.79
CA ASP A 164 -13.80 -34.20 2.10
C ASP A 164 -12.41 -33.60 1.85
N TYR A 165 -12.26 -32.77 0.81
CA TYR A 165 -11.00 -32.08 0.49
C TYR A 165 -10.79 -30.85 1.37
N PHE A 166 -11.86 -30.16 1.74
CA PHE A 166 -11.80 -29.00 2.63
C PHE A 166 -11.20 -29.37 4.00
N GLU A 167 -11.54 -30.54 4.55
CA GLU A 167 -10.99 -30.98 5.85
C GLU A 167 -9.46 -31.07 5.87
N PHE A 168 -8.82 -31.38 4.73
CA PHE A 168 -7.36 -31.41 4.61
C PHE A 168 -6.72 -30.01 4.56
N MET A 169 -7.47 -28.97 4.18
CA MET A 169 -7.00 -27.58 4.11
C MET A 169 -7.10 -26.85 5.46
N VAL A 170 -7.95 -27.34 6.38
CA VAL A 170 -8.06 -26.76 7.74
C VAL A 170 -6.78 -27.03 8.54
N PRO A 171 -6.09 -25.99 9.05
CA PRO A 171 -4.89 -26.15 9.86
C PRO A 171 -5.12 -27.10 11.04
N LYS A 172 -4.23 -28.06 11.27
CA LYS A 172 -4.35 -29.06 12.36
C LYS A 172 -4.56 -28.43 13.76
N ARG A 173 -4.14 -27.18 13.95
CA ARG A 173 -4.34 -26.40 15.19
C ARG A 173 -5.81 -26.07 15.48
N GLU A 174 -6.63 -25.83 14.46
CA GLU A 174 -8.06 -25.51 14.63
C GLU A 174 -8.89 -26.75 15.01
N ARG A 175 -8.43 -27.95 14.62
CA ARG A 175 -9.06 -29.22 15.02
C ARG A 175 -9.03 -29.47 16.53
N ARG A 176 -8.15 -28.81 17.29
CA ARG A 176 -8.09 -28.94 18.77
C ARG A 176 -9.17 -28.13 19.50
N SER A 177 -9.76 -27.13 18.86
CA SER A 177 -10.76 -26.24 19.48
C SER A 177 -12.18 -26.81 19.52
N LYS A 178 -12.45 -27.92 18.82
CA LYS A 178 -13.78 -28.56 18.70
C LYS A 178 -13.93 -29.86 19.50
N LEU A 179 -13.03 -30.12 20.46
CA LEU A 179 -13.01 -31.35 21.27
C LEU A 179 -13.21 -31.11 22.78
N TRP A 180 -13.84 -29.99 23.15
CA TRP A 180 -14.34 -29.73 24.51
C TRP A 180 -15.72 -29.10 24.45
#